data_AF-A0A7X7LYQ0-F1
#
_entry.id   AF-A0A7X7LYQ0-F1
#
_cell.length_a   1.000
_cell.length_b   1.000
_cell.length_c   1.000
_cell.angle_alpha   90.00
_cell.angle_beta   90.00
_cell.angle_gamma   90.00
#
_symmetry.space_group_name_H-M   'P 1'
#
loop_
_entity.id
_entity.type
_entity.pdbx_description
1 polymer ?
#
loop_
_entity_poly.entity_id
_entity_poly.type
_entity_poly.pdbx_seq_one_letter_code
_entity_poly.pdbx_strand_id
1 'polypeptide(L)'
;MNDTERLLTVIEALRAEVRSLGERVAGLETQLVAAPNARSPAAAGVAGEGPTEEELLAISAAIAAFLGCRAKIRQVRLVRSATWAQVGRVNIQASHHVH
;
A
#
# COMPACT_ATOMS: atom_id res chain seq x y z
N MET A 1 8.82 16.43 48.91
CA MET A 1 9.18 16.29 47.48
C MET A 1 8.95 17.65 46.86
N ASN A 2 10.04 18.37 46.61
CA ASN A 2 9.98 19.76 46.15
C ASN A 2 9.70 19.80 44.64
N ASP A 3 9.02 20.82 44.14
CA ASP A 3 8.71 20.95 42.70
C ASP A 3 9.97 20.91 41.82
N THR A 4 11.09 21.40 42.34
CA THR A 4 12.40 21.32 41.68
C THR A 4 12.90 19.89 41.53
N GLU A 5 12.73 19.04 42.55
CA GLU A 5 13.12 17.62 42.48
C GLU A 5 12.26 16.89 41.44
N ARG A 6 10.96 17.18 41.43
CA ARG A 6 10.02 16.62 40.45
C ARG A 6 10.39 17.01 39.02
N LEU A 7 10.77 18.27 38.80
CA LEU A 7 11.20 18.75 37.49
C LEU A 7 12.49 18.07 37.01
N LEU A 8 13.46 17.89 37.90
CA LEU A 8 14.71 17.20 37.58
C LEU A 8 14.44 15.73 37.18
N THR A 9 13.57 15.03 37.91
CA THR A 9 13.17 13.66 37.57
C THR A 9 12.51 13.59 36.19
N VAL A 10 11.62 14.54 35.86
CA VAL A 10 10.96 14.58 34.55
C VAL A 10 11.97 14.86 33.42
N ILE A 11 12.93 15.76 33.64
CA ILE A 11 13.97 16.07 32.65
C ILE A 11 14.87 14.85 32.42
N GLU A 12 15.23 14.12 33.47
CA GLU A 12 16.03 12.89 33.34
C GLU A 12 15.29 11.80 32.59
N ALA A 13 14.00 11.61 32.89
CA ALA A 13 13.14 10.66 32.17
C ALA A 13 13.04 11.01 30.68
N LEU A 14 12.78 12.29 30.34
CA LEU A 14 12.70 12.75 28.96
C LEU A 14 14.04 12.58 28.22
N ARG A 15 15.17 12.84 28.87
CA ARG A 15 16.50 12.63 28.28
C ARG A 15 16.76 11.15 28.00
N ALA A 16 16.29 10.25 28.86
CA ALA A 16 16.40 8.81 28.65
C ALA A 16 15.52 8.36 27.48
N GLU A 17 14.29 8.87 27.36
CA GLU A 17 13.39 8.59 26.25
C GLU A 17 13.94 9.08 24.91
N VAL A 18 14.48 10.31 24.86
CA VAL A 18 15.12 10.86 23.65
C VAL A 18 16.31 10.01 23.22
N ARG A 19 17.12 9.52 24.17
CA ARG A 19 18.24 8.61 23.86
C ARG A 19 17.76 7.29 23.27
N SER A 20 16.76 6.67 23.89
CA SER A 20 16.14 5.43 23.40
C SER A 20 15.55 5.61 21.99
N LEU A 21 14.89 6.75 21.73
CA LEU A 21 14.38 7.05 20.40
C LEU A 21 15.50 7.24 19.38
N GLY A 22 16.58 7.93 19.75
CA GLY A 22 17.77 8.09 18.90
C GLY A 22 18.40 6.75 18.50
N GLU A 23 18.55 5.82 19.46
CA GLU A 23 19.06 4.46 19.19
C GLU A 23 18.14 3.68 18.24
N ARG A 24 16.81 3.79 18.43
CA ARG A 24 15.83 3.16 17.54
C ARG A 24 15.88 3.74 16.13
N VAL A 25 16.00 5.06 15.99
CA VAL A 25 16.11 5.71 14.67
C VAL A 25 17.39 5.28 13.97
N ALA A 26 18.54 5.29 14.66
CA ALA A 26 19.81 4.83 14.09
C ALA A 26 19.74 3.35 13.63
N GLY A 27 19.06 2.50 14.41
CA GLY A 27 18.80 1.11 14.03
C GLY A 27 17.89 0.98 12.80
N LEU A 28 16.87 1.82 12.67
CA LEU A 28 15.98 1.83 11.51
C LEU A 28 16.67 2.39 10.26
N GLU A 29 17.45 3.46 10.40
CA GLU A 29 18.24 4.05 9.32
C GLU A 29 19.27 3.05 8.79
N THR A 30 19.95 2.32 9.69
CA THR A 30 20.89 1.26 9.30
C THR A 30 20.19 0.13 8.54
N GLN A 31 19.00 -0.29 8.98
CA GLN A 31 18.20 -1.30 8.28
C GLN A 31 17.72 -0.81 6.91
N LEU A 32 17.33 0.46 6.80
CA LEU A 32 16.89 1.08 5.54
C LEU A 32 18.04 1.18 4.54
N VAL A 33 19.26 1.52 4.99
CA VAL A 33 20.46 1.58 4.15
C VAL A 33 20.95 0.17 3.76
N ALA A 34 20.90 -0.78 4.70
CA ALA A 34 21.33 -2.17 4.45
C ALA A 34 20.33 -2.95 3.57
N ALA A 35 19.05 -2.55 3.57
CA ALA A 35 17.99 -3.18 2.79
C ALA A 35 17.03 -2.13 2.20
N PRO A 36 17.44 -1.40 1.13
CA PRO A 36 16.60 -0.38 0.50
C PRO A 36 15.28 -0.92 -0.08
N ASN A 37 15.09 -2.25 -0.08
CA ASN A 37 13.92 -2.95 -0.60
C ASN A 37 13.24 -3.90 0.40
N ALA A 38 13.53 -3.83 1.70
CA ALA A 38 12.74 -4.57 2.69
C ALA A 38 11.37 -3.91 2.89
N ARG A 39 10.50 -4.04 1.88
CA ARG A 39 9.06 -3.84 2.03
C ARG A 39 8.60 -4.69 3.21
N SER A 40 7.79 -4.06 4.07
CA SER A 40 7.10 -4.63 5.23
C SER A 40 6.89 -6.15 5.16
N PRO A 41 7.08 -6.91 6.26
CA PRO A 41 6.75 -8.34 6.28
C PRO A 41 5.26 -8.64 6.05
N ALA A 42 4.39 -7.61 6.00
CA ALA A 42 3.04 -7.73 5.45
C ALA A 42 3.00 -8.03 3.94
N ALA A 43 4.12 -7.85 3.23
CA ALA A 43 4.31 -8.23 1.82
C ALA A 43 4.98 -9.62 1.66
N ALA A 44 5.35 -10.29 2.75
CA ALA A 44 6.02 -11.60 2.68
C ALA A 44 5.11 -12.75 2.20
N GLY A 45 3.83 -12.47 1.91
CA GLY A 45 2.89 -13.40 1.28
C GLY A 45 2.82 -13.34 -0.26
N VAL A 46 3.50 -12.40 -0.91
CA VAL A 46 3.43 -12.25 -2.38
C VAL A 46 4.81 -12.00 -2.98
N ALA A 47 5.73 -12.96 -2.85
CA ALA A 47 6.82 -13.12 -3.79
C ALA A 47 6.31 -13.76 -5.11
N GLY A 48 5.17 -13.27 -5.61
CA GLY A 48 4.67 -13.54 -6.95
C GLY A 48 5.00 -12.33 -7.81
N GLU A 49 5.21 -12.54 -9.11
CA GLU A 49 5.21 -11.52 -10.16
C GLU A 49 4.32 -10.34 -9.74
N GLY A 50 4.87 -9.11 -9.72
CA GLY A 50 4.08 -7.92 -9.40
C GLY A 50 2.80 -7.88 -10.26
N PRO A 51 1.77 -7.12 -9.82
CA PRO A 51 0.51 -7.07 -10.55
C PRO A 51 0.79 -6.76 -12.03
N THR A 52 0.22 -7.60 -12.88
CA THR A 52 0.32 -7.48 -14.33
C THR A 52 -0.19 -6.11 -14.77
N GLU A 53 0.23 -5.65 -15.95
CA GLU A 53 -0.24 -4.37 -16.51
C GLU A 53 -1.77 -4.30 -16.57
N GLU A 54 -2.42 -5.44 -16.85
CA GLU A 54 -3.87 -5.58 -16.87
C GLU A 54 -4.51 -5.38 -15.49
N GLU A 55 -3.92 -5.94 -14.43
CA GLU A 55 -4.39 -5.79 -13.05
C GLU A 55 -4.20 -4.35 -12.56
N LEU A 56 -3.05 -3.74 -12.86
CA LEU A 56 -2.81 -2.33 -12.53
C LEU A 56 -3.82 -1.40 -13.20
N LEU A 57 -4.17 -1.67 -14.47
CA LEU A 57 -5.18 -0.90 -15.21
C LEU A 57 -6.57 -1.09 -14.59
N ALA A 58 -6.93 -2.31 -14.22
CA ALA A 58 -8.19 -2.64 -13.57
C ALA A 58 -8.36 -1.91 -12.24
N ILE A 59 -7.33 -1.97 -11.38
CA ILE A 59 -7.31 -1.30 -10.08
C ILE A 59 -7.45 0.22 -10.27
N SER A 60 -6.68 0.79 -11.20
CA SER A 60 -6.73 2.23 -11.50
C SER A 60 -8.11 2.67 -11.98
N ALA A 61 -8.75 1.88 -12.84
CA ALA A 61 -10.09 2.17 -13.34
C ALA A 61 -11.16 2.11 -12.23
N ALA A 62 -11.08 1.12 -11.33
CA ALA A 62 -11.99 1.00 -10.20
C ALA A 62 -11.90 2.22 -9.27
N ILE A 63 -10.68 2.67 -8.96
CA ILE A 63 -10.44 3.88 -8.15
C ILE A 63 -11.00 5.12 -8.85
N ALA A 64 -10.72 5.28 -10.15
CA ALA A 64 -11.23 6.40 -10.94
C ALA A 64 -12.78 6.44 -10.96
N ALA A 65 -13.44 5.28 -11.09
CA ALA A 65 -14.89 5.18 -11.06
C ALA A 65 -15.47 5.54 -9.68
N PHE A 66 -14.85 5.05 -8.60
CA PHE A 66 -15.24 5.37 -7.23
C PHE A 66 -15.14 6.88 -6.94
N LEU A 67 -14.09 7.52 -7.43
CA LEU A 67 -13.87 8.97 -7.29
C LEU A 67 -14.71 9.81 -8.27
N GLY A 68 -15.49 9.17 -9.16
CA GLY A 68 -16.33 9.87 -10.14
C GLY A 68 -15.56 10.51 -11.29
N CYS A 69 -14.33 10.09 -11.57
CA CYS A 69 -13.55 10.59 -12.69
C CYS A 69 -14.17 10.14 -14.02
N ARG A 70 -14.70 11.09 -14.80
CA ARG A 70 -15.12 10.82 -16.19
C ARG A 70 -13.89 10.69 -17.09
N ALA A 71 -13.44 9.45 -17.33
CA ALA A 71 -12.37 9.18 -18.28
C ALA A 71 -12.83 9.51 -19.71
N LYS A 72 -12.19 10.48 -20.36
CA LYS A 72 -12.39 10.74 -21.79
C LYS A 72 -11.64 9.66 -22.59
N ILE A 73 -12.38 8.79 -23.26
CA ILE A 73 -11.80 7.76 -24.12
C ILE A 73 -11.17 8.45 -25.34
N ARG A 74 -9.84 8.39 -25.46
CA ARG A 74 -9.09 8.98 -26.59
C ARG A 74 -8.65 7.94 -27.60
N GLN A 75 -8.33 6.74 -27.14
CA GLN A 75 -7.85 5.64 -27.97
C GLN A 75 -8.32 4.31 -27.38
N VAL A 76 -8.64 3.36 -28.25
CA VAL A 76 -8.99 1.99 -27.89
C VAL A 76 -8.00 1.08 -28.60
N ARG A 77 -7.29 0.24 -27.84
CA ARG A 77 -6.38 -0.79 -28.37
C ARG A 77 -6.94 -2.16 -28.06
N LEU A 78 -6.90 -3.05 -29.04
CA LEU A 78 -7.21 -4.45 -28.81
C LEU A 78 -6.08 -5.10 -27.99
N VAL A 79 -6.40 -5.46 -26.75
CA VAL A 79 -5.51 -6.27 -25.89
C VAL A 79 -5.92 -7.73 -26.05
N ARG A 80 -4.96 -8.60 -26.37
CA ARG A 80 -5.16 -10.04 -26.42
C ARG A 80 -5.08 -10.61 -25.00
N SER A 81 -6.08 -10.32 -24.19
CA SER A 81 -6.24 -10.92 -22.86
C SER A 81 -7.47 -11.83 -22.84
N ALA A 82 -7.26 -13.08 -22.42
CA ALA A 82 -8.32 -14.07 -22.31
C ALA A 82 -9.25 -13.80 -21.11
N THR A 83 -8.72 -13.19 -20.05
CA THR A 83 -9.39 -13.02 -18.76
C THR A 83 -10.49 -11.97 -18.82
N TRP A 84 -10.23 -10.76 -19.32
CA TRP A 84 -11.29 -9.75 -19.51
C TRP A 84 -12.35 -10.17 -20.52
N ALA A 85 -11.94 -10.86 -21.59
CA ALA A 85 -12.88 -11.41 -22.57
C ALA A 85 -13.81 -12.46 -21.94
N GLN A 86 -13.34 -13.25 -20.97
CA GLN A 86 -14.17 -14.18 -20.21
C GLN A 86 -15.14 -13.43 -19.27
N VAL A 87 -14.66 -12.45 -18.49
CA VAL A 87 -15.51 -11.67 -17.57
C VAL A 87 -16.62 -10.93 -18.31
N GLY A 88 -16.32 -10.30 -19.44
CA GLY A 88 -17.32 -9.63 -20.27
C GLY A 88 -18.39 -10.59 -20.80
N ARG A 89 -18.01 -11.81 -21.22
CA ARG A 89 -18.96 -12.84 -21.67
C ARG A 89 -19.84 -13.36 -20.54
N VAL A 90 -19.31 -13.56 -19.33
CA VAL A 90 -20.09 -13.99 -18.16
C VAL A 90 -21.15 -12.95 -17.81
N ASN A 91 -20.84 -11.66 -17.85
CA ASN A 91 -21.82 -10.60 -17.60
C ASN A 91 -22.97 -10.60 -18.63
N ILE A 92 -22.67 -10.87 -19.91
CA ILE A 92 -23.68 -11.02 -20.97
C ILE A 92 -24.51 -12.30 -20.78
N GLN A 93 -23.93 -13.38 -20.27
CA GLN A 93 -24.66 -14.62 -20.03
C GLN A 93 -25.48 -14.60 -18.73
N ALA A 94 -25.06 -13.82 -17.73
CA ALA A 94 -25.77 -13.65 -16.48
C ALA A 94 -27.15 -13.00 -16.69
N SER A 95 -27.31 -12.13 -17.69
CA SER A 95 -28.63 -11.57 -18.02
C SER A 95 -29.63 -12.62 -18.56
N HIS A 96 -29.15 -13.81 -18.94
CA HIS A 96 -29.98 -14.89 -19.47
C HIS A 96 -30.18 -16.06 -18.49
N HIS A 97 -29.53 -16.06 -17.32
CA HIS A 97 -29.72 -17.05 -16.25
C HIS A 97 -30.42 -16.45 -15.03
N VAL A 98 -31.63 -15.95 -15.22
CA VAL A 98 -32.60 -15.74 -14.13
C VAL A 98 -33.82 -16.59 -14.46
N HIS A 99 -33.82 -17.83 -13.98
CA HIS A 99 -35.00 -18.65 -13.76
C HIS A 99 -34.71 -19.67 -12.66
#